data_AF-A0A7X0DFE2-F1
#
_entry.id   AF-A0A7X0DFE2-F1
#
_cell.length_a   1.000
_cell.length_b   1.000
_cell.length_c   1.000
_cell.angle_alpha   90.00
_cell.angle_beta   90.00
_cell.angle_gamma   90.00
#
_symmetry.space_group_name_H-M   'P 1'
#
loop_
_entity.id
_entity.type
_entity.pdbx_description
1 polymer ?
#
loop_
_entity_poly.entity_id
_entity_poly.type
_entity_poly.pdbx_seq_one_letter_code
_entity_poly.pdbx_strand_id
1 'polypeptide(L)'
;MKRILRWLGGFAGLLLVGALGSGLWEKVLSPLLSIASSALVSTISRFSRSYSDATYALAAQGSPTSAGLFADCLIVFASMIAVMFVTTPTLKRTFARVKELTERSSKARFILELNALLFMAALATVMVSLAKLTVAEDVGGRTLQSMEILRPVIGEQYYIRFRADFYSMKTERDFLALKKLIDEQAQRYKTSVPIDDRL
;
A
#
# COMPACT_ATOMS: atom_id res chain seq x y z
N MET A 1 -39.42 2.13 26.42
CA MET A 1 -38.61 0.88 26.50
C MET A 1 -38.29 0.24 25.14
N LYS A 2 -39.27 -0.16 24.31
CA LYS A 2 -39.01 -0.90 23.04
C LYS A 2 -38.12 -0.18 22.01
N ARG A 3 -38.12 1.16 21.96
CA ARG A 3 -37.25 1.96 21.07
C ARG A 3 -35.77 1.92 21.49
N ILE A 4 -35.48 2.07 22.78
CA ILE A 4 -34.10 2.05 23.32
C ILE A 4 -33.45 0.68 23.12
N LEU A 5 -34.21 -0.41 23.30
CA LEU A 5 -33.73 -1.77 23.06
C LEU A 5 -33.40 -2.04 21.58
N ARG A 6 -34.12 -1.43 20.63
CA ARG A 6 -33.80 -1.49 19.18
C ARG A 6 -32.54 -0.71 18.83
N TRP A 7 -32.32 0.45 19.44
CA TRP A 7 -31.09 1.23 19.26
C TRP A 7 -29.87 0.51 19.84
N LEU A 8 -29.99 -0.06 21.04
CA LEU A 8 -28.94 -0.89 21.65
C LEU A 8 -28.63 -2.15 20.83
N GLY A 9 -29.65 -2.84 20.31
CA GLY A 9 -29.46 -3.99 19.43
C GLY A 9 -28.80 -3.64 18.10
N GLY A 10 -29.15 -2.49 17.51
CA GLY A 10 -28.49 -1.98 16.29
C GLY A 10 -27.04 -1.58 16.52
N PHE A 11 -26.74 -0.95 17.66
CA PHE A 11 -25.38 -0.55 18.02
C PHE A 11 -24.49 -1.76 18.36
N ALA A 12 -25.03 -2.75 19.08
CA ALA A 12 -24.35 -4.01 19.35
C ALA A 12 -24.10 -4.82 18.05
N GLY A 13 -25.06 -4.84 17.12
CA GLY A 13 -24.88 -5.44 15.80
C GLY A 13 -23.80 -4.74 14.97
N LEU A 14 -23.78 -3.39 14.98
CA LEU A 14 -22.74 -2.61 14.31
C LEU A 14 -21.35 -2.83 14.93
N LEU A 15 -21.26 -2.93 16.26
CA LEU A 15 -20.02 -3.24 16.96
C LEU A 15 -19.54 -4.66 16.67
N LEU A 16 -20.44 -5.64 16.58
CA LEU A 16 -20.09 -7.02 16.23
C LEU A 16 -19.64 -7.14 14.77
N VAL A 17 -20.29 -6.46 13.82
CA VAL A 17 -19.85 -6.40 12.42
C VAL A 17 -18.53 -5.63 12.28
N GLY A 18 -18.33 -4.56 13.07
CA GLY A 18 -17.07 -3.83 13.14
C GLY A 18 -15.92 -4.66 13.72
N ALA A 19 -16.17 -5.41 14.80
CA ALA A 19 -15.20 -6.27 15.46
C ALA A 19 -14.89 -7.55 14.67
N LEU A 20 -15.89 -8.14 14.00
CA LEU A 20 -15.67 -9.24 13.05
C LEU A 20 -14.95 -8.74 11.80
N GLY A 21 -15.23 -7.50 11.38
CA GLY A 21 -14.54 -6.82 10.29
C GLY A 21 -13.05 -6.60 10.60
N SER A 22 -12.70 -6.11 11.79
CA SER A 22 -11.30 -5.90 12.18
C SER A 22 -10.54 -7.21 12.38
N GLY A 23 -11.17 -8.21 13.01
CA GLY A 23 -10.53 -9.52 13.24
C GLY A 23 -10.28 -10.32 11.96
N LEU A 24 -11.22 -10.29 11.01
CA LEU A 24 -11.04 -10.92 9.70
C LEU A 24 -10.03 -10.14 8.85
N TRP A 25 -10.07 -8.81 8.94
CA TRP A 25 -9.11 -7.95 8.25
C TRP A 25 -7.68 -8.24 8.68
N GLU A 26 -7.41 -8.21 9.98
CA GLU A 26 -6.06 -8.41 10.53
C GLU A 26 -5.55 -9.83 10.32
N LYS A 27 -6.41 -10.85 10.48
CA LYS A 27 -5.96 -12.25 10.45
C LYS A 27 -5.90 -12.86 9.05
N VAL A 28 -6.70 -12.37 8.10
CA VAL A 28 -6.84 -13.01 6.78
C VAL A 28 -6.51 -12.05 5.65
N LEU A 29 -7.15 -10.88 5.61
CA LEU A 29 -6.97 -9.95 4.50
C LEU A 29 -5.61 -9.24 4.52
N SER A 30 -5.11 -8.85 5.69
CA SER A 30 -3.83 -8.15 5.81
C SER A 30 -2.65 -9.05 5.39
N PRO A 31 -2.53 -10.31 5.86
CA PRO A 31 -1.50 -11.22 5.37
C PRO A 31 -1.63 -11.50 3.88
N LEU A 32 -2.86 -11.70 3.38
CA LEU A 32 -3.09 -11.95 1.96
C LEU A 32 -2.70 -10.75 1.10
N LEU A 33 -3.04 -9.53 1.56
CA LEU A 33 -2.69 -8.29 0.88
C LEU A 33 -1.16 -8.11 0.86
N SER A 34 -0.48 -8.35 1.98
CA SER A 34 0.98 -8.31 2.04
C SER A 34 1.62 -9.28 1.04
N ILE A 35 1.17 -10.54 0.99
CA ILE A 35 1.65 -11.53 0.02
C ILE A 35 1.38 -11.08 -1.42
N ALA A 36 0.18 -10.58 -1.70
CA ALA A 36 -0.20 -10.10 -3.02
C ALA A 36 0.62 -8.86 -3.45
N SER A 37 0.85 -7.93 -2.52
CA SER A 37 1.67 -6.74 -2.73
C SER A 37 3.12 -7.10 -3.01
N SER A 38 3.70 -8.02 -2.25
CA SER A 38 5.02 -8.60 -2.49
C SER A 38 5.11 -9.26 -3.87
N ALA A 39 4.16 -10.15 -4.20
CA ALA A 39 4.12 -10.80 -5.51
C ALA A 39 4.02 -9.79 -6.68
N LEU A 40 3.23 -8.74 -6.50
CA LEU A 40 3.07 -7.69 -7.50
C LEU A 40 4.36 -6.87 -7.64
N VAL A 41 4.93 -6.39 -6.53
CA VAL A 41 6.15 -5.59 -6.50
C VAL A 41 7.31 -6.38 -7.08
N SER A 42 7.52 -7.63 -6.66
CA SER A 42 8.57 -8.49 -7.20
C SER A 42 8.42 -8.74 -8.70
N THR A 43 7.20 -8.90 -9.19
CA THR A 43 6.94 -9.03 -10.63
C THR A 43 7.33 -7.75 -11.36
N ILE A 44 6.88 -6.58 -10.90
CA ILE A 44 7.18 -5.30 -11.57
C ILE A 44 8.67 -4.96 -11.48
N SER A 45 9.31 -5.19 -10.33
CA SER A 45 10.74 -4.94 -10.12
C SER A 45 11.63 -5.75 -11.05
N ARG A 46 11.22 -6.96 -11.46
CA ARG A 46 11.94 -7.76 -12.48
C ARG A 46 11.98 -7.05 -13.84
N PHE A 47 10.94 -6.30 -14.18
CA PHE A 47 10.84 -5.60 -15.46
C PHE A 47 11.32 -4.15 -15.38
N SER A 48 11.35 -3.54 -14.19
CA SER A 48 11.71 -2.13 -13.99
C SER A 48 12.65 -1.93 -12.81
N ARG A 49 13.92 -1.66 -13.11
CA ARG A 49 14.91 -1.25 -12.09
C ARG A 49 14.53 0.05 -11.39
N SER A 50 13.98 1.01 -12.14
CA SER A 50 13.54 2.28 -11.56
C SER A 50 12.42 2.09 -10.53
N TYR A 51 11.53 1.12 -10.75
CA TYR A 51 10.49 0.79 -9.78
C TYR A 51 11.09 0.15 -8.51
N SER A 52 12.04 -0.78 -8.67
CA SER A 52 12.77 -1.40 -7.56
C SER A 52 13.51 -0.35 -6.73
N ASP A 53 14.36 0.47 -7.37
CA ASP A 53 15.13 1.53 -6.73
C ASP A 53 14.23 2.51 -5.98
N ALA A 54 13.11 2.91 -6.60
CA ALA A 54 12.16 3.82 -5.98
C ALA A 54 11.39 3.17 -4.81
N THR A 55 11.36 1.85 -4.69
CA THR A 55 10.77 1.13 -3.55
C THR A 55 11.73 1.13 -2.37
N TYR A 56 13.00 0.83 -2.59
CA TYR A 56 14.02 0.88 -1.54
C TYR A 56 14.32 2.32 -1.07
N ALA A 57 14.32 3.28 -1.99
CA ALA A 57 14.42 4.70 -1.63
C ALA A 57 13.22 5.18 -0.80
N LEU A 58 12.04 4.58 -1.00
CA LEU A 58 10.85 4.86 -0.20
C LEU A 58 10.97 4.23 1.20
N ALA A 59 11.50 3.01 1.30
CA ALA A 59 11.79 2.37 2.59
C ALA A 59 12.81 3.19 3.42
N ALA A 60 13.84 3.72 2.75
CA ALA A 60 14.89 4.53 3.35
C ALA A 60 14.38 5.86 3.92
N GLN A 61 13.29 6.41 3.38
CA GLN A 61 12.69 7.65 3.90
C GLN A 61 12.05 7.48 5.30
N GLY A 62 11.99 6.24 5.81
CA GLY A 62 11.25 5.90 7.02
C GLY A 62 9.76 5.73 6.74
N SER A 63 9.00 5.31 7.75
CA SER A 63 7.55 5.09 7.60
C SER A 63 6.92 6.32 6.95
N PRO A 64 6.43 6.20 5.70
CA PRO A 64 5.71 7.28 5.08
C PRO A 64 4.52 7.52 5.98
N THR A 65 4.53 8.66 6.67
CA THR A 65 3.44 9.07 7.55
C THR A 65 2.12 8.77 6.86
N SER A 66 1.09 8.39 7.61
CA SER A 66 -0.27 8.16 7.11
C SER A 66 -0.78 9.24 6.14
N ALA A 67 -0.18 10.44 6.17
CA ALA A 67 -0.28 11.50 5.19
C ALA A 67 0.04 11.11 3.72
N GLY A 68 1.04 10.24 3.45
CA GLY A 68 1.37 9.76 2.10
C GLY A 68 0.29 8.85 1.53
N LEU A 69 -0.19 7.88 2.33
CA LEU A 69 -1.37 7.06 2.00
C LEU A 69 -2.61 7.92 1.78
N PHE A 70 -2.79 8.95 2.60
CA PHE A 70 -3.90 9.88 2.50
C PHE A 70 -3.81 10.72 1.23
N ALA A 71 -2.62 11.22 0.88
CA ALA A 71 -2.39 11.99 -0.34
C ALA A 71 -2.63 11.14 -1.59
N ASP A 72 -2.14 9.91 -1.64
CA ASP A 72 -2.37 8.99 -2.74
C ASP A 72 -3.86 8.65 -2.86
N CYS A 73 -4.54 8.31 -1.76
CA CYS A 73 -5.99 8.09 -1.77
C CYS A 73 -6.75 9.35 -2.23
N LEU A 74 -6.31 10.54 -1.86
CA LEU A 74 -6.97 11.80 -2.17
C LEU A 74 -6.76 12.21 -3.63
N ILE A 75 -5.59 11.96 -4.21
CA ILE A 75 -5.31 12.13 -5.65
C ILE A 75 -6.20 11.20 -6.48
N VAL A 76 -6.41 9.98 -6.00
CA VAL A 76 -7.23 8.96 -6.66
C VAL A 76 -8.71 9.29 -6.56
N PHE A 77 -9.14 9.70 -5.37
CA PHE A 77 -10.50 10.15 -5.16
C PHE A 77 -10.79 11.40 -6.01
N ALA A 78 -9.85 12.34 -6.09
CA ALA A 78 -9.94 13.51 -6.93
C ALA A 78 -9.96 13.16 -8.43
N SER A 79 -9.17 12.18 -8.87
CA SER A 79 -9.16 11.73 -10.27
C SER A 79 -10.44 10.96 -10.63
N MET A 80 -10.98 10.15 -9.72
CA MET A 80 -12.31 9.53 -9.86
C MET A 80 -13.40 10.58 -9.99
N ILE A 81 -13.39 11.61 -9.14
CA ILE A 81 -14.33 12.73 -9.19
C ILE A 81 -14.17 13.49 -10.52
N ALA A 82 -12.95 13.79 -10.94
CA ALA A 82 -12.68 14.50 -12.19
C ALA A 82 -13.20 13.72 -13.42
N VAL A 83 -12.94 12.41 -13.48
CA VAL A 83 -13.49 11.53 -14.53
C VAL A 83 -15.02 11.53 -14.47
N MET A 84 -15.62 11.43 -13.28
CA MET A 84 -17.08 11.47 -13.12
C MET A 84 -17.69 12.79 -13.61
N PHE A 85 -17.03 13.93 -13.36
CA PHE A 85 -17.49 15.25 -13.80
C PHE A 85 -17.33 15.50 -15.30
N VAL A 86 -16.22 15.05 -15.90
CA VAL A 86 -15.98 15.19 -17.35
C VAL A 86 -16.95 14.34 -18.16
N THR A 87 -17.42 13.23 -17.59
CA THR A 87 -18.16 12.19 -18.31
C THR A 87 -19.66 12.23 -18.07
N THR A 88 -20.10 12.95 -17.03
CA THR A 88 -21.52 13.11 -16.72
C THR A 88 -21.98 14.51 -17.12
N PRO A 89 -22.62 14.71 -18.30
CA PRO A 89 -23.38 15.92 -18.52
C PRO A 89 -24.59 15.90 -17.57
N THR A 90 -24.47 16.61 -16.45
CA THR A 90 -25.51 16.87 -15.43
C THR A 90 -25.99 15.68 -14.58
N LEU A 91 -25.39 15.56 -13.39
CA LEU A 91 -25.72 14.63 -12.30
C LEU A 91 -27.16 14.73 -11.71
N LYS A 92 -28.16 15.29 -12.40
CA LYS A 92 -29.51 15.49 -11.81
C LYS A 92 -30.71 15.08 -12.67
N ARG A 93 -30.57 14.60 -13.91
CA ARG A 93 -31.74 14.22 -14.77
C ARG A 93 -31.65 12.85 -15.46
N THR A 94 -30.60 12.08 -15.25
CA THR A 94 -30.13 11.07 -16.22
C THR A 94 -30.21 9.61 -15.79
N PHE A 95 -30.62 9.23 -14.58
CA PHE A 95 -30.78 7.79 -14.30
C PHE A 95 -31.95 7.16 -15.08
N ALA A 96 -32.98 7.93 -15.44
CA ALA A 96 -34.11 7.43 -16.24
C ALA A 96 -33.85 7.44 -17.76
N ARG A 97 -33.09 8.42 -18.29
CA ARG A 97 -32.83 8.54 -19.74
C ARG A 97 -31.56 7.85 -20.23
N VAL A 98 -30.58 7.60 -19.35
CA VAL A 98 -29.34 6.91 -19.76
C VAL A 98 -29.66 5.47 -20.15
N LYS A 99 -30.58 4.78 -19.48
CA LYS A 99 -31.01 3.43 -19.88
C LYS A 99 -31.58 3.41 -21.31
N GLU A 100 -32.33 4.45 -21.69
CA GLU A 100 -32.98 4.59 -23.00
C GLU A 100 -32.03 5.08 -24.12
N LEU A 101 -31.03 5.92 -23.78
CA LEU A 101 -30.02 6.42 -24.73
C LEU A 101 -28.84 5.46 -24.94
N THR A 102 -28.52 4.62 -23.95
CA THR A 102 -27.45 3.61 -24.04
C THR A 102 -27.82 2.46 -24.98
N GLU A 103 -29.12 2.26 -25.25
CA GLU A 103 -29.58 1.30 -26.26
C GLU A 103 -29.51 1.81 -27.70
N ARG A 104 -29.52 3.13 -27.95
CA ARG A 104 -29.64 3.71 -29.30
C ARG A 104 -28.39 4.41 -29.85
N SER A 105 -27.44 4.82 -29.02
CA SER A 105 -26.28 5.62 -29.48
C SER A 105 -24.96 4.89 -29.25
N SER A 106 -24.31 4.45 -30.35
CA SER A 106 -22.97 3.85 -30.33
C SER A 106 -21.92 4.75 -29.67
N LYS A 107 -22.08 6.07 -29.78
CA LYS A 107 -21.20 7.06 -29.14
C LYS A 107 -21.31 7.05 -27.61
N ALA A 108 -22.51 6.83 -27.06
CA ALA A 108 -22.71 6.78 -25.62
C ALA A 108 -22.09 5.51 -25.00
N ARG A 109 -22.21 4.36 -25.68
CA ARG A 109 -21.54 3.11 -25.28
C ARG A 109 -20.02 3.24 -25.29
N PHE A 110 -19.47 3.80 -26.37
CA PHE A 110 -18.02 4.03 -26.48
C PHE A 110 -17.47 4.90 -25.35
N ILE A 111 -18.16 6.00 -25.02
CA ILE A 111 -17.76 6.87 -23.90
C ILE A 111 -17.79 6.10 -22.58
N LEU A 112 -18.85 5.32 -22.33
CA LEU A 112 -18.97 4.52 -21.11
C LEU A 112 -17.85 3.48 -20.98
N GLU A 113 -17.53 2.77 -22.07
CA GLU A 113 -16.45 1.78 -22.12
C GLU A 113 -15.07 2.42 -21.92
N LEU A 114 -14.82 3.58 -22.55
CA LEU A 114 -13.58 4.33 -22.36
C LEU A 114 -13.42 4.80 -20.90
N ASN A 115 -14.51 5.23 -20.27
CA ASN A 115 -14.49 5.65 -18.86
C ASN A 115 -14.27 4.48 -17.92
N ALA A 116 -14.89 3.33 -18.18
CA ALA A 116 -14.64 2.11 -17.44
C ALA A 116 -13.16 1.70 -17.57
N LEU A 117 -12.58 1.80 -18.77
CA LEU A 117 -11.18 1.51 -19.00
C LEU A 117 -10.26 2.47 -18.24
N LEU A 118 -10.50 3.79 -18.32
CA LEU A 118 -9.73 4.80 -17.59
C LEU A 118 -9.84 4.62 -16.07
N PHE A 119 -11.03 4.28 -15.59
CA PHE A 119 -11.26 3.99 -14.18
C PHE A 119 -10.47 2.76 -13.73
N MET A 120 -10.51 1.67 -14.51
CA MET A 120 -9.74 0.46 -14.21
C MET A 120 -8.23 0.72 -14.26
N ALA A 121 -7.76 1.53 -15.21
CA ALA A 121 -6.36 1.93 -15.29
C ALA A 121 -5.93 2.76 -14.08
N ALA A 122 -6.73 3.74 -13.67
CA ALA A 122 -6.49 4.52 -12.47
C ALA A 122 -6.44 3.60 -11.24
N LEU A 123 -7.45 2.75 -11.05
CA LEU A 123 -7.49 1.79 -9.95
C LEU A 123 -6.25 0.87 -9.93
N ALA A 124 -5.81 0.40 -11.09
CA ALA A 124 -4.60 -0.41 -11.20
C ALA A 124 -3.36 0.36 -10.74
N THR A 125 -3.17 1.61 -11.18
CA THR A 125 -2.04 2.45 -10.73
C THR A 125 -2.02 2.59 -9.21
N VAL A 126 -3.18 2.74 -8.58
CA VAL A 126 -3.30 2.85 -7.12
C VAL A 126 -2.92 1.58 -6.42
N MET A 127 -3.40 0.44 -6.92
CA MET A 127 -3.05 -0.85 -6.35
C MET A 127 -1.54 -1.09 -6.45
N VAL A 128 -0.91 -0.69 -7.55
CA VAL A 128 0.56 -0.74 -7.68
C VAL A 128 1.24 0.19 -6.66
N SER A 129 0.80 1.43 -6.52
CA SER A 129 1.37 2.38 -5.54
C SER A 129 1.21 1.91 -4.10
N LEU A 130 0.04 1.39 -3.73
CA LEU A 130 -0.22 0.85 -2.39
C LEU A 130 0.62 -0.40 -2.12
N ALA A 131 0.77 -1.28 -3.11
CA ALA A 131 1.64 -2.45 -2.99
C ALA A 131 3.10 -2.03 -2.78
N LYS A 132 3.57 -1.05 -3.55
CA LYS A 132 4.90 -0.46 -3.39
C LYS A 132 5.12 0.07 -1.98
N LEU A 133 4.14 0.80 -1.45
CA LEU A 133 4.21 1.38 -0.12
C LEU A 133 4.26 0.31 0.98
N THR A 134 3.38 -0.69 0.88
CA THR A 134 3.29 -1.79 1.85
C THR A 134 4.61 -2.54 1.94
N VAL A 135 5.22 -2.82 0.79
CA VAL A 135 6.52 -3.51 0.73
C VAL A 135 7.66 -2.61 1.23
N ALA A 136 7.65 -1.32 0.89
CA ALA A 136 8.64 -0.37 1.41
C ALA A 136 8.57 -0.23 2.95
N GLU A 137 7.36 -0.23 3.52
CA GLU A 137 7.15 -0.19 4.96
C GLU A 137 7.63 -1.46 5.66
N ASP A 138 7.33 -2.64 5.10
CA ASP A 138 7.80 -3.92 5.64
C ASP A 138 9.33 -4.03 5.60
N VAL A 139 9.96 -3.69 4.46
CA VAL A 139 11.43 -3.66 4.31
C VAL A 139 12.06 -2.67 5.31
N GLY A 140 11.51 -1.46 5.40
CA GLY A 140 12.03 -0.45 6.32
C GLY A 140 11.89 -0.86 7.79
N GLY A 141 10.71 -1.38 8.17
CA GLY A 141 10.43 -1.84 9.52
C GLY A 141 11.34 -2.99 9.96
N ARG A 142 11.48 -4.02 9.11
CA ARG A 142 12.36 -5.18 9.35
C ARG A 142 13.83 -4.80 9.45
N THR A 143 14.28 -3.88 8.61
CA THR A 143 15.68 -3.41 8.62
C THR A 143 15.99 -2.66 9.91
N LEU A 144 15.12 -1.72 10.30
CA LEU A 144 15.26 -0.98 11.56
C LEU A 144 15.19 -1.91 12.77
N GLN A 145 14.24 -2.86 12.78
CA GLN A 145 14.12 -3.86 13.83
C GLN A 145 15.40 -4.70 13.97
N SER A 146 15.98 -5.13 12.85
CA SER A 146 17.23 -5.91 12.85
C SER A 146 18.40 -5.10 13.41
N MET A 147 18.49 -3.81 13.08
CA MET A 147 19.49 -2.92 13.66
C MET A 147 19.31 -2.73 15.16
N GLU A 148 18.06 -2.61 15.65
CA GLU A 148 17.77 -2.52 17.09
C GLU A 148 18.11 -3.81 17.84
N ILE A 149 17.83 -4.97 17.25
CA ILE A 149 18.22 -6.28 17.82
C ILE A 149 19.74 -6.39 17.94
N LEU A 150 20.48 -5.90 16.94
CA LEU A 150 21.94 -5.95 16.94
C LEU A 150 22.60 -4.87 17.78
N ARG A 151 21.92 -3.75 18.03
CA ARG A 151 22.45 -2.61 18.79
C ARG A 151 23.23 -2.98 20.06
N PRO A 152 22.72 -3.83 20.98
CA PRO A 152 23.46 -4.18 22.19
C PRO A 152 24.76 -4.95 21.93
N VAL A 153 24.88 -5.67 20.81
CA VAL A 153 26.07 -6.51 20.51
C VAL A 153 27.08 -5.83 19.61
N ILE A 154 26.63 -4.98 18.66
CA ILE A 154 27.53 -4.24 17.76
C ILE A 154 28.03 -2.93 18.35
N GLY A 155 27.34 -2.41 19.37
CA GLY A 155 27.65 -1.12 19.99
C GLY A 155 27.12 0.09 19.20
N GLU A 156 27.10 1.24 19.87
CA GLU A 156 26.40 2.43 19.37
C GLU A 156 27.00 3.00 18.07
N GLN A 157 28.32 2.90 17.88
CA GLN A 157 28.97 3.41 16.67
C GLN A 157 28.54 2.65 15.41
N TYR A 158 28.49 1.33 15.47
CA TYR A 158 28.05 0.50 14.34
C TYR A 158 26.56 0.69 14.07
N TYR A 159 25.75 0.81 15.13
CA TYR A 159 24.31 1.09 15.01
C TYR A 159 24.04 2.44 14.31
N ILE A 160 24.72 3.52 14.73
CA ILE A 160 24.58 4.84 14.09
C ILE A 160 24.99 4.78 12.62
N ARG A 161 26.09 4.07 12.31
CA ARG A 161 26.54 3.88 10.93
C ARG A 161 25.49 3.15 10.09
N PHE A 162 24.96 2.04 10.56
CA PHE A 162 23.92 1.30 9.83
C PHE A 162 22.66 2.13 9.60
N ARG A 163 22.25 2.95 10.59
CA ARG A 163 21.14 3.88 10.38
C ARG A 163 21.46 4.95 9.34
N ALA A 164 22.66 5.53 9.38
CA ALA A 164 23.07 6.53 8.39
C ALA A 164 23.10 5.92 6.98
N ASP A 165 23.64 4.72 6.84
CA ASP A 165 23.66 3.96 5.58
C ASP A 165 22.21 3.69 5.11
N PHE A 166 21.32 3.24 6.00
CA PHE A 166 19.90 3.01 5.71
C PHE A 166 19.17 4.27 5.19
N TYR A 167 19.28 5.39 5.90
CA TYR A 167 18.59 6.64 5.50
C TYR A 167 19.18 7.29 4.25
N SER A 168 20.38 6.87 3.82
CA SER A 168 21.03 7.39 2.61
C SER A 168 20.83 6.51 1.38
N MET A 169 20.19 5.35 1.51
CA MET A 169 19.95 4.43 0.39
C MET A 169 19.05 5.06 -0.67
N LYS A 170 19.42 4.87 -1.94
CA LYS A 170 18.63 5.34 -3.10
C LYS A 170 18.26 4.21 -4.06
N THR A 171 18.94 3.07 -3.95
CA THR A 171 18.82 1.96 -4.88
C THR A 171 18.69 0.63 -4.16
N GLU A 172 18.22 -0.38 -4.88
CA GLU A 172 18.20 -1.77 -4.40
C GLU A 172 19.61 -2.26 -4.04
N ARG A 173 20.63 -1.81 -4.77
CA ARG A 173 22.02 -2.20 -4.52
C ARG A 173 22.54 -1.69 -3.19
N ASP A 174 22.18 -0.48 -2.82
CA ASP A 174 22.57 0.10 -1.52
C ASP A 174 21.96 -0.71 -0.38
N PHE A 175 20.70 -1.12 -0.54
CA PHE A 175 20.02 -1.99 0.41
C PHE A 175 20.70 -3.36 0.54
N LEU A 176 21.00 -4.03 -0.58
CA LEU A 176 21.68 -5.33 -0.55
C LEU A 176 23.07 -5.24 0.10
N ALA A 177 23.79 -4.13 -0.12
CA ALA A 177 25.07 -3.89 0.53
C ALA A 177 24.93 -3.71 2.05
N LEU A 178 23.96 -2.90 2.49
CA LEU A 178 23.67 -2.72 3.92
C LEU A 178 23.22 -4.03 4.58
N LYS A 179 22.30 -4.76 3.94
CA LYS A 179 21.82 -6.07 4.40
C LYS A 179 22.98 -7.02 4.62
N LYS A 180 23.89 -7.12 3.66
CA LYS A 180 25.07 -7.98 3.78
C LYS A 180 25.90 -7.64 5.03
N LEU A 181 26.12 -6.35 5.30
CA LEU A 181 26.85 -5.91 6.50
C LEU A 181 26.10 -6.28 7.79
N ILE A 182 24.78 -6.13 7.80
CA ILE A 182 23.94 -6.50 8.94
C ILE A 182 23.98 -8.02 9.18
N ASP A 183 23.84 -8.82 8.13
CA ASP A 183 23.90 -10.28 8.19
C ASP A 183 25.27 -10.77 8.68
N GLU A 184 26.36 -10.16 8.22
CA GLU A 184 27.72 -10.47 8.68
C GLU A 184 27.89 -10.20 10.19
N GLN A 185 27.36 -9.09 10.71
CA GLN A 185 27.39 -8.84 12.15
C GLN A 185 26.48 -9.79 12.92
N ALA A 186 25.28 -10.07 12.40
CA ALA A 186 24.35 -11.02 13.01
C ALA A 186 24.99 -12.42 13.16
N GLN A 187 25.65 -12.90 12.10
CA GLN A 187 26.39 -14.17 12.13
C GLN A 187 27.55 -14.13 13.13
N ARG A 188 28.34 -13.06 13.13
CA ARG A 188 29.48 -12.89 14.04
C ARG A 188 29.07 -13.00 15.50
N TYR A 189 27.94 -12.41 15.87
CA TYR A 189 27.41 -12.43 17.24
C TYR A 189 26.40 -13.55 17.50
N LYS A 190 26.15 -14.43 16.52
CA LYS A 190 25.16 -15.53 16.60
C LYS A 190 23.76 -15.05 16.98
N THR A 191 23.38 -13.87 16.47
CA THR A 191 22.08 -13.25 16.70
C THR A 191 21.18 -13.48 15.49
N SER A 192 19.92 -13.85 15.72
CA SER A 192 18.92 -13.96 14.65
C SER A 192 18.29 -12.58 14.39
N VAL A 193 18.23 -12.18 13.13
CA VAL A 193 17.62 -10.90 12.70
C VAL A 193 16.59 -11.14 11.59
N PRO A 194 15.43 -10.46 11.61
CA PRO A 194 14.38 -10.62 10.61
C PRO A 194 14.64 -9.77 9.37
N ILE A 195 15.77 -9.97 8.68
CA ILE A 195 16.10 -9.28 7.42
C ILE A 195 16.02 -10.31 6.29
N ASP A 196 15.17 -10.07 5.30
CA ASP A 196 14.90 -11.02 4.21
C ASP A 196 15.08 -10.35 2.84
N ASP A 197 15.44 -11.14 1.82
CA ASP A 197 15.77 -10.67 0.46
C ASP A 197 14.51 -10.43 -0.40
N ARG A 198 13.34 -10.73 0.13
CA ARG A 198 12.14 -10.92 -0.68
C ARG A 198 11.28 -9.66 -0.73
N LEU A 199 11.38 -8.94 -1.85
CA LEU A 199 10.20 -8.35 -2.49
C LEU A 199 9.24 -9.47 -2.88
#